data_AF-A0A1V5JBU2-F1
#
_entry.id   AF-A0A1V5JBU2-F1
#
_cell.length_a   1.000
_cell.length_b   1.000
_cell.length_c   1.000
_cell.angle_alpha   90.00
_cell.angle_beta   90.00
_cell.angle_gamma   90.00
#
_symmetry.space_group_name_H-M   'P 1'
#
loop_
_entity.id
_entity.type
_entity.pdbx_description
1 polymer ?
#
loop_
_entity_poly.entity_id
_entity_poly.type
_entity_poly.pdbx_seq_one_letter_code
_entity_poly.pdbx_strand_id
1 'polypeptide(L)'
;MIIHDLNLAGEYCDYLVMMKDGKICADGTPEEVLSSRNIMDAFGADVLITPHPVTGRPVILRNPGNGPEQQTINDSKPGSVQLSYHGN
;
A
#
# COMPACT_ATOMS: atom_id res chain seq x y z
N MET A 1 3.03 -1.21 21.42
CA MET A 1 1.64 -1.19 20.91
C MET A 1 1.61 -2.01 19.64
N ILE A 2 0.60 -2.86 19.44
CA ILE A 2 0.43 -3.64 18.20
C ILE A 2 -0.69 -2.94 17.42
N ILE A 3 -0.38 -2.44 16.23
CA ILE A 3 -1.34 -1.73 15.38
C ILE A 3 -1.69 -2.66 14.22
N HIS A 4 -2.98 -2.95 14.05
CA HIS A 4 -3.49 -3.77 12.95
C HIS A 4 -3.72 -2.95 11.67
N ASP A 5 -3.85 -1.63 11.80
CA ASP A 5 -4.04 -0.70 10.69
C ASP A 5 -2.73 0.00 10.30
N LEU A 6 -2.22 -0.31 9.11
CA LEU A 6 -0.96 0.24 8.63
C LEU A 6 -1.00 1.77 8.42
N ASN A 7 -2.17 2.35 8.12
CA ASN A 7 -2.31 3.81 7.98
C ASN A 7 -2.20 4.50 9.32
N LEU A 8 -2.80 3.91 10.36
CA LEU A 8 -2.66 4.43 11.71
C LEU A 8 -1.21 4.32 12.20
N ALA A 9 -0.54 3.22 11.87
CA ALA A 9 0.88 3.06 12.16
C ALA A 9 1.74 4.11 11.45
N GLY A 10 1.45 4.40 10.17
CA GLY A 10 2.12 5.42 9.39
C GLY A 10 1.93 6.83 9.94
N GLU A 11 0.72 7.14 10.41
CA GLU A 11 0.37 8.49 10.87
C GLU A 11 0.79 8.78 12.31
N TYR A 12 0.91 7.78 13.19
CA TYR A 12 1.14 8.01 14.62
C TYR A 12 2.43 7.42 15.18
N CYS A 13 3.11 6.51 14.47
CA CYS A 13 4.37 5.97 14.94
C CYS A 13 5.55 6.79 14.40
N ASP A 14 6.56 6.98 15.23
CA ASP A 14 7.84 7.55 14.79
C ASP A 14 8.85 6.46 14.41
N TYR A 15 8.59 5.22 14.84
CA TYR A 15 9.39 4.04 14.52
C TYR A 15 8.49 2.82 14.35
N LEU A 16 8.75 2.02 13.31
CA LEU A 16 8.03 0.78 13.02
C LEU A 16 9.00 -0.39 12.94
N VAL A 17 8.51 -1.56 13.35
CA VAL A 17 9.17 -2.85 13.15
C VAL A 17 8.17 -3.75 12.46
N MET A 18 8.46 -4.14 11.24
CA MET A 18 7.67 -5.09 10.46
C MET A 18 8.26 -6.48 10.63
N MET A 19 7.40 -7.45 10.95
CA MET A 19 7.79 -8.83 11.17
C MET A 19 6.98 -9.79 10.29
N LYS A 20 7.64 -10.84 9.82
CA LYS A 20 7.03 -11.97 9.10
C LYS A 20 7.65 -13.27 9.61
N ASP A 21 6.82 -14.28 9.87
CA ASP A 21 7.27 -15.61 10.32
C ASP A 21 8.22 -15.58 11.53
N GLY A 22 7.98 -14.65 12.46
CA GLY A 22 8.80 -14.46 13.67
C GLY A 22 10.16 -13.78 13.44
N LYS A 23 10.44 -13.27 12.24
CA LYS A 23 11.65 -12.51 11.90
C LYS A 23 11.32 -11.06 11.57
N ILE A 24 12.26 -10.16 11.84
CA ILE A 24 12.17 -8.75 11.43
C ILE A 24 12.47 -8.68 9.93
N CYS A 25 11.57 -8.07 9.16
CA CYS A 25 11.71 -7.86 7.72
C CYS A 25 12.20 -6.45 7.41
N ALA A 26 11.73 -5.47 8.17
CA ALA A 26 12.13 -4.07 8.05
C ALA A 26 11.91 -3.38 9.40
N ASP A 27 12.79 -2.43 9.72
CA ASP A 27 12.67 -1.58 10.89
C ASP A 27 13.26 -0.20 10.59
N GLY A 28 12.65 0.85 11.14
CA GLY A 28 13.00 2.23 10.80
C GLY A 28 11.83 3.20 10.90
N THR A 29 11.90 4.32 10.19
CA THR A 29 10.79 5.28 10.12
C THR A 29 9.59 4.69 9.36
N PRO A 30 8.39 5.27 9.50
CA PRO A 30 7.26 4.86 8.70
C PRO A 30 7.52 4.89 7.19
N GLU A 31 8.27 5.87 6.67
CA GLU A 31 8.57 5.93 5.23
C GLU A 31 9.51 4.81 4.77
N GLU A 32 10.43 4.38 5.63
CA GLU A 32 11.39 3.30 5.32
C GLU A 32 10.70 1.92 5.38
N VAL A 33 9.81 1.74 6.36
CA VAL A 33 9.17 0.44 6.63
C VAL A 33 7.93 0.23 5.76
N LEU A 34 7.09 1.24 5.58
CA LEU A 34 5.86 1.16 4.80
C LEU A 34 6.15 1.40 3.32
N SER A 35 6.74 0.39 2.67
CA SER A 35 6.92 0.34 1.22
C SER A 35 6.01 -0.71 0.58
N SER A 36 5.61 -0.52 -0.68
CA SER A 36 4.77 -1.50 -1.40
C SER A 36 5.41 -2.88 -1.43
N ARG A 37 6.74 -2.94 -1.53
CA ARG A 37 7.50 -4.19 -1.48
C ARG A 37 7.41 -4.86 -0.11
N ASN A 38 7.67 -4.14 0.98
CA ASN A 38 7.62 -4.70 2.32
C ASN A 38 6.21 -5.20 2.67
N ILE A 39 5.17 -4.45 2.26
CA ILE A 39 3.78 -4.83 2.50
C ILE A 39 3.39 -6.05 1.65
N MET A 40 3.81 -6.12 0.38
CA MET A 40 3.64 -7.31 -0.44
C MET A 40 4.34 -8.53 0.17
N ASP A 41 5.58 -8.37 0.63
CA ASP A 41 6.36 -9.47 1.20
C ASP A 41 5.76 -9.93 2.54
N ALA A 42 5.29 -9.03 3.41
CA ALA A 42 4.75 -9.36 4.73
C ALA A 42 3.29 -9.82 4.70
N PHE A 43 2.44 -9.18 3.91
CA PHE A 43 0.98 -9.38 3.91
C PHE A 43 0.43 -9.97 2.60
N GLY A 44 1.25 -10.10 1.55
CA GLY A 44 0.79 -10.56 0.23
C GLY A 44 -0.21 -9.61 -0.43
N ALA A 45 -0.21 -8.34 -0.02
CA ALA A 45 -1.17 -7.34 -0.45
C ALA A 45 -0.52 -6.35 -1.42
N ASP A 46 -1.20 -6.10 -2.55
CA ASP A 46 -0.79 -5.04 -3.46
C ASP A 46 -1.38 -3.69 -3.05
N VAL A 47 -0.48 -2.73 -2.83
CA VAL A 47 -0.82 -1.44 -2.24
C VAL A 47 -0.06 -0.31 -2.93
N LEU A 48 -0.76 0.81 -3.09
CA LEU A 48 -0.18 2.08 -3.49
C LEU A 48 0.14 2.88 -2.23
N ILE A 49 1.33 3.49 -2.20
CA ILE A 49 1.75 4.33 -1.09
C ILE A 49 1.96 5.74 -1.62
N THR A 50 1.31 6.70 -0.98
CA THR A 50 1.38 8.12 -1.33
C THR A 50 1.62 8.93 -0.06
N PRO A 51 2.38 10.04 -0.12
CA PRO A 51 2.45 10.95 1.00
C PRO A 51 1.09 11.60 1.26
N HIS A 52 0.75 11.80 2.53
CA HIS A 52 -0.41 12.56 2.95
C HIS A 52 -0.22 14.04 2.59
N PRO A 53 -1.19 14.72 1.95
CA PRO A 53 -1.02 16.07 1.43
C PRO A 53 -0.79 17.15 2.50
N VAL A 54 -1.15 16.88 3.75
CA VAL A 54 -0.99 17.83 4.87
C VAL A 54 0.19 17.47 5.77
N THR A 55 0.39 16.18 6.05
CA THR A 55 1.35 15.72 7.08
C THR A 55 2.62 15.13 6.48
N GLY A 56 2.64 14.84 5.17
CA GLY A 56 3.76 14.20 4.48
C GLY A 56 3.96 12.72 4.82
N ARG A 57 3.27 12.20 5.85
CA ARG A 57 3.36 10.82 6.32
C ARG A 57 2.80 9.83 5.29
N PRO A 58 3.26 8.58 5.27
CA PRO A 58 2.85 7.61 4.26
C PRO A 58 1.39 7.18 4.46
N VAL A 59 0.61 7.26 3.39
CA VAL A 59 -0.77 6.75 3.30
C VAL A 59 -0.79 5.56 2.36
N ILE A 60 -1.32 4.45 2.86
CA ILE A 60 -1.45 3.18 2.17
C ILE A 60 -2.88 3.07 1.65
N LEU A 61 -2.96 2.92 0.33
CA LEU A 61 -4.19 2.73 -0.41
C LEU A 61 -4.15 1.34 -1.04
N ARG A 62 -5.28 0.63 -1.02
CA ARG A 62 -5.41 -0.61 -1.79
C ARG A 62 -5.30 -0.27 -3.28
N ASN A 63 -4.45 -0.98 -4.00
CA ASN A 63 -4.43 -0.85 -5.46
C ASN A 63 -5.63 -1.61 -6.06
N PRO A 64 -6.59 -0.94 -6.72
CA PRO A 64 -7.72 -1.62 -7.34
C PRO A 64 -7.34 -2.33 -8.65
N GLY A 65 -6.16 -2.05 -9.22
CA GLY A 65 -5.74 -2.56 -10.53
C GLY A 65 -5.22 -3.99 -10.57
N ASN A 66 -4.98 -4.63 -9.41
CA ASN A 66 -4.35 -5.96 -9.32
C ASN A 66 -5.12 -6.91 -8.39
N GLY A 67 -6.45 -6.92 -8.45
CA GLY A 67 -7.23 -8.05 -7.93
C GLY A 67 -6.89 -9.34 -8.71
N PRO A 68 -7.23 -10.54 -8.21
CA PRO A 68 -6.95 -11.82 -8.89
C PRO A 68 -7.69 -12.03 -10.24
N GLU A 69 -8.12 -10.96 -10.92
CA GLU A 69 -8.95 -11.02 -12.12
C GLU A 69 -8.57 -10.02 -13.24
N GLN A 70 -7.34 -9.50 -13.26
CA GLN A 70 -6.83 -8.72 -14.42
C GLN A 70 -5.50 -9.27 -14.93
N GLN A 71 -5.52 -10.53 -15.35
CA GLN A 71 -4.52 -11.07 -16.27
C GLN A 71 -5.22 -11.52 -17.56
N THR A 72 -5.88 -10.60 -18.24
CA THR A 72 -6.25 -10.80 -19.65
C THR A 72 -6.11 -9.46 -20.38
N ILE A 73 -5.07 -9.42 -21.22
CA ILE A 73 -4.97 -8.70 -22.51
C ILE A 73 -5.20 -7.18 -22.51
N ASN A 74 -4.12 -6.41 -22.75
CA ASN A 74 -3.93 -5.69 -24.02
C ASN A 74 -2.81 -4.66 -23.89
N ASP A 75 -1.64 -5.04 -24.41
CA ASP A 75 -0.75 -4.10 -25.09
C ASP A 75 -1.56 -3.38 -26.17
N SER A 76 -1.88 -2.09 -26.00
CA SER A 76 -1.91 -1.06 -27.07
C SER A 76 -2.48 0.29 -26.60
N LYS A 77 -1.56 1.27 -26.50
CA LYS A 77 -1.69 2.74 -26.63
C LYS A 77 -2.36 3.60 -25.52
N PRO A 78 -1.85 4.84 -25.33
CA PRO A 78 -2.32 5.79 -24.32
C PRO A 78 -3.49 6.62 -24.85
N GLY A 79 -4.57 6.74 -24.08
CA GLY A 79 -5.66 7.66 -24.39
C GLY A 79 -6.99 7.25 -23.78
N SER A 80 -7.63 8.20 -23.09
CA SER A 80 -8.95 8.15 -22.43
C SER A 80 -9.10 7.23 -21.22
N VAL A 81 -8.99 7.83 -20.02
CA VAL A 81 -9.63 7.29 -18.81
C VAL A 81 -11.13 7.59 -18.92
N GLN A 82 -11.96 6.57 -19.16
CA GLN A 82 -13.41 6.69 -18.97
C GLN A 82 -13.76 6.29 -17.53
N LEU A 83 -14.19 7.26 -16.74
CA LEU A 83 -14.80 7.05 -15.42
C LEU A 83 -16.27 6.65 -15.62
N SER A 84 -16.55 5.35 -15.58
CA SER A 84 -17.93 4.84 -15.56
C SER A 84 -18.36 4.66 -14.10
N TYR A 85 -19.07 5.65 -13.55
CA TYR A 85 -19.74 5.54 -12.26
C TYR A 85 -21.03 4.71 -12.44
N HIS A 86 -21.16 3.59 -11.75
CA HIS A 86 -22.45 2.91 -11.57
C HIS A 86 -22.83 3.01 -10.10
N GLY A 87 -23.67 4.00 -9.80
CA GLY A 87 -24.44 4.03 -8.56
C GLY A 87 -25.55 2.99 -8.61
N ASN A 88 -25.87 2.48 -7.42
CA ASN A 88 -26.76 1.36 -7.09
C ASN A 88 -28.07 1.29 -7.90
#